data_AF-S4UGQ6-F1
#
_entry.id   AF-S4UGQ6-F1
#
_cell.length_a   1.000
_cell.length_b   1.000
_cell.length_c   1.000
_cell.angle_alpha   90.00
_cell.angle_beta   90.00
_cell.angle_gamma   90.00
#
_symmetry.space_group_name_H-M   'P 1'
#
loop_
_entity.id
_entity.type
_entity.pdbx_description
1 polymer ?
#
loop_
_entity_poly.entity_id
_entity_poly.type
_entity_poly.pdbx_seq_one_letter_code
_entity_poly.pdbx_strand_id
1 'polypeptide(L)'
;PGIRVRYVSSEEFTNDFINSIANNRSSLFQSRYRDNDILLIDDIQFLQGKDSTQEAFFHTFNTLHDHNKQVVITSDLPPKHLTGFEDRMRSRFEWGLITDVQAPDLETRIAILRKKAQSEKLQVPDDILEYMATKVTSNIRELEGTLIRVTAFASLNKTPVDLALVQTVLKDLITLDEDNVIAPVDIINHTAAYFKLTVDDLYGSSRSQAVATARQIAMYL
;
A
#
# COMPACT_ATOMS: atom_id res chain seq x y z
N PRO A 1 24.70 -6.73 -20.76
CA PRO A 1 24.02 -6.35 -22.03
C PRO A 1 23.61 -7.61 -22.80
N GLY A 2 22.31 -7.93 -22.84
CA GLY A 2 21.78 -9.15 -23.51
C GLY A 2 20.63 -9.86 -22.80
N ILE A 3 20.35 -9.53 -21.54
CA ILE A 3 19.23 -10.06 -20.76
C ILE A 3 17.97 -9.24 -21.06
N ARG A 4 16.90 -9.90 -21.49
CA ARG A 4 15.58 -9.28 -21.69
C ARG A 4 14.80 -9.27 -20.38
N VAL A 5 14.61 -8.08 -19.82
CA VAL A 5 13.88 -7.88 -18.57
C VAL A 5 12.57 -7.18 -18.85
N ARG A 6 11.47 -7.70 -18.31
CA ARG A 6 10.15 -7.07 -18.36
C ARG A 6 9.65 -6.79 -16.95
N TYR A 7 9.32 -5.54 -16.68
CA TYR A 7 8.49 -5.14 -15.54
C TYR A 7 7.07 -4.86 -16.02
N VAL A 8 6.08 -5.27 -15.23
CA VAL A 8 4.67 -5.05 -15.50
C VAL A 8 3.87 -5.09 -14.18
N SER A 9 2.85 -4.25 -14.03
CA SER A 9 1.87 -4.43 -12.95
C SER A 9 0.84 -5.49 -13.33
N SER A 10 0.21 -6.12 -12.35
CA SER A 10 -0.87 -7.10 -12.61
C SER A 10 -2.05 -6.51 -13.38
N GLU A 11 -2.32 -5.21 -13.22
CA GLU A 11 -3.33 -4.49 -14.00
C GLU A 11 -2.92 -4.29 -15.47
N GLU A 12 -1.67 -3.88 -15.73
CA GLU A 12 -1.18 -3.74 -17.11
C GLU A 12 -1.18 -5.10 -17.82
N PHE A 13 -0.76 -6.17 -17.11
CA PHE A 13 -0.84 -7.54 -17.64
C PHE A 13 -2.28 -7.92 -18.00
N THR A 14 -3.25 -7.61 -17.13
CA THR A 14 -4.68 -7.82 -17.38
C THR A 14 -5.14 -7.08 -18.64
N ASN A 15 -4.81 -5.80 -18.75
CA ASN A 15 -5.22 -4.96 -19.87
C ASN A 15 -4.60 -5.43 -21.19
N ASP A 16 -3.31 -5.78 -21.18
CA ASP A 16 -2.63 -6.35 -22.34
C ASP A 16 -3.28 -7.68 -22.77
N PHE A 17 -3.66 -8.52 -21.81
CA PHE A 17 -4.37 -9.77 -22.10
C PHE A 17 -5.74 -9.50 -22.75
N ILE A 18 -6.57 -8.64 -22.15
CA ILE A 18 -7.89 -8.27 -22.68
C ILE A 18 -7.76 -7.70 -24.10
N ASN A 19 -6.82 -6.78 -24.31
CA ASN A 19 -6.56 -6.18 -25.61
C ASN A 19 -6.09 -7.22 -26.65
N SER A 20 -5.32 -8.21 -26.23
CA SER A 20 -4.88 -9.28 -27.13
C SER A 20 -6.03 -10.16 -27.60
N ILE A 21 -7.00 -10.46 -26.73
CA ILE A 21 -8.20 -11.21 -27.07
C ILE A 21 -9.09 -10.38 -28.00
N ALA A 22 -9.37 -9.12 -27.64
CA ALA A 22 -10.24 -8.25 -28.43
C ALA A 22 -9.73 -8.03 -29.87
N ASN A 23 -8.41 -8.00 -30.06
CA ASN A 23 -7.79 -7.75 -31.37
C ASN A 23 -7.34 -9.03 -32.09
N ASN A 24 -7.63 -10.24 -31.57
CA ASN A 24 -7.11 -11.52 -32.08
C ASN A 24 -5.57 -11.54 -32.21
N ARG A 25 -4.87 -10.96 -31.23
CA ARG A 25 -3.40 -10.81 -31.16
C ARG A 25 -2.78 -11.63 -30.03
N SER A 26 -3.30 -12.83 -29.77
CA SER A 26 -2.82 -13.68 -28.67
C SER A 26 -1.34 -14.08 -28.81
N SER A 27 -0.83 -14.25 -30.03
CA SER A 27 0.59 -14.56 -30.29
C SER A 27 1.52 -13.42 -29.87
N LEU A 28 1.12 -12.16 -30.09
CA LEU A 28 1.87 -10.97 -29.68
C LEU A 28 1.93 -10.87 -28.15
N PHE A 29 0.83 -11.17 -27.45
CA PHE A 29 0.82 -11.23 -25.99
C PHE A 29 1.78 -12.31 -25.48
N GLN A 30 1.74 -13.52 -26.06
CA GLN A 30 2.63 -14.60 -25.66
C GLN A 30 4.10 -14.23 -25.85
N SER A 31 4.50 -13.73 -27.02
CA SER A 31 5.88 -13.30 -27.26
C SER A 31 6.31 -12.19 -26.30
N ARG A 32 5.44 -11.19 -26.06
CA ARG A 32 5.71 -10.07 -25.15
C ARG A 32 6.04 -10.50 -23.73
N TYR A 33 5.41 -11.57 -23.24
CA TYR A 33 5.57 -12.02 -21.85
C TYR A 33 6.46 -13.26 -21.68
N ARG A 34 6.51 -14.17 -22.67
CA ARG A 34 7.21 -15.47 -22.58
C ARG A 34 8.60 -15.46 -23.19
N ASP A 35 8.95 -14.47 -24.01
CA ASP A 35 10.30 -14.38 -24.58
C ASP A 35 11.29 -13.67 -23.61
N ASN A 36 10.88 -13.27 -22.41
CA ASN A 36 11.75 -12.57 -21.47
C ASN A 36 12.69 -13.55 -20.73
N ASP A 37 13.87 -13.05 -20.35
CA ASP A 37 14.77 -13.77 -19.46
C ASP A 37 14.39 -13.56 -17.99
N ILE A 38 13.84 -12.38 -17.68
CA ILE A 38 13.34 -12.01 -16.36
C ILE A 38 11.97 -11.34 -16.53
N LEU A 39 10.96 -11.86 -15.84
CA LEU A 39 9.64 -11.23 -15.69
C LEU A 39 9.45 -10.79 -14.24
N LEU A 40 9.24 -9.48 -14.05
CA LEU A 40 8.89 -8.86 -12.78
C LEU A 40 7.41 -8.47 -12.85
N ILE A 41 6.58 -9.08 -11.99
CA ILE A 41 5.17 -8.74 -11.86
C ILE A 41 4.95 -8.05 -10.52
N ASP A 42 4.41 -6.85 -10.58
CA ASP A 42 4.03 -6.08 -9.40
C ASP A 42 2.57 -6.33 -8.99
N ASP A 43 2.33 -6.31 -7.68
CA ASP A 43 1.02 -6.35 -7.04
C ASP A 43 0.11 -7.48 -7.55
N ILE A 44 0.56 -8.73 -7.39
CA ILE A 44 -0.15 -9.93 -7.88
C ILE A 44 -1.58 -10.03 -7.34
N GLN A 45 -1.87 -9.48 -6.16
CA GLN A 45 -3.19 -9.41 -5.55
C GLN A 45 -4.27 -8.80 -6.47
N PHE A 46 -3.91 -7.97 -7.46
CA PHE A 46 -4.90 -7.44 -8.41
C PHE A 46 -5.37 -8.43 -9.49
N LEU A 47 -4.84 -9.66 -9.53
CA LEU A 47 -5.39 -10.74 -10.36
C LEU A 47 -6.53 -11.51 -9.68
N GLN A 48 -6.80 -11.26 -8.39
CA GLN A 48 -7.88 -11.94 -7.65
C GLN A 48 -9.22 -11.77 -8.36
N GLY A 49 -9.95 -12.89 -8.52
CA GLY A 49 -11.26 -12.91 -9.21
C GLY A 49 -11.23 -12.66 -10.72
N LYS A 50 -10.04 -12.55 -11.34
CA LYS A 50 -9.87 -12.42 -12.80
C LYS A 50 -9.46 -13.75 -13.43
N ASP A 51 -10.33 -14.76 -13.35
CA ASP A 51 -10.04 -16.17 -13.69
C ASP A 51 -9.30 -16.34 -15.03
N SER A 52 -9.81 -15.76 -16.12
CA SER A 52 -9.16 -15.86 -17.45
C SER A 52 -7.75 -15.26 -17.49
N THR A 53 -7.54 -14.18 -16.73
CA THR A 53 -6.22 -13.53 -16.64
C THR A 53 -5.28 -14.34 -15.75
N GLN A 54 -5.79 -14.92 -14.67
CA GLN A 54 -5.02 -15.86 -13.83
C GLN A 54 -4.55 -17.07 -14.64
N GLU A 55 -5.40 -17.63 -15.52
CA GLU A 55 -5.01 -18.75 -16.38
C GLU A 55 -3.91 -18.33 -17.37
N ALA A 56 -4.08 -17.17 -18.01
CA ALA A 56 -3.08 -16.63 -18.92
C ALA A 56 -1.73 -16.40 -18.23
N PHE A 57 -1.75 -15.88 -16.99
CA PHE A 57 -0.57 -15.76 -16.16
C PHE A 57 0.01 -17.12 -15.79
N PHE A 58 -0.81 -18.09 -15.36
CA PHE A 58 -0.35 -19.44 -15.00
C PHE A 58 0.43 -20.09 -16.15
N HIS A 59 -0.08 -20.03 -17.38
CA HIS A 59 0.64 -20.55 -18.54
C HIS A 59 1.94 -19.78 -18.84
N THR A 60 1.94 -18.47 -18.64
CA THR A 60 3.13 -17.63 -18.81
C THR A 60 4.19 -17.98 -17.78
N PHE A 61 3.80 -18.11 -16.50
CA PHE A 61 4.67 -18.55 -15.41
C PHE A 61 5.29 -19.92 -15.71
N ASN A 62 4.48 -20.93 -16.07
CA ASN A 62 4.98 -22.27 -16.41
C ASN A 62 5.98 -22.21 -17.56
N THR A 63 5.64 -21.50 -18.64
CA THR A 63 6.53 -21.40 -19.81
C THR A 63 7.88 -20.81 -19.40
N LEU A 64 7.89 -19.72 -18.65
CA LEU A 64 9.12 -19.08 -18.20
C LEU A 64 9.91 -19.99 -17.25
N HIS A 65 9.24 -20.58 -16.26
CA HIS A 65 9.85 -21.47 -15.29
C HIS A 65 10.48 -22.71 -15.96
N ASP A 66 9.76 -23.38 -16.85
CA ASP A 66 10.23 -24.58 -17.55
C ASP A 66 11.43 -24.30 -18.48
N HIS A 67 11.57 -23.06 -18.93
CA HIS A 67 12.72 -22.60 -19.72
C HIS A 67 13.82 -21.95 -18.85
N ASN A 68 13.81 -22.17 -17.53
CA ASN A 68 14.75 -21.61 -16.56
C ASN A 68 14.86 -20.08 -16.64
N LYS A 69 13.75 -19.39 -16.90
CA LYS A 69 13.66 -17.93 -16.86
C LYS A 69 13.28 -17.49 -15.45
N GLN A 70 13.77 -16.31 -15.04
CA GLN A 70 13.47 -15.78 -13.73
C GLN A 70 12.08 -15.13 -13.72
N VAL A 71 11.28 -15.47 -12.72
CA VAL A 71 10.04 -14.75 -12.40
C VAL A 71 10.18 -14.18 -10.99
N VAL A 72 9.85 -12.90 -10.83
CA VAL A 72 9.78 -12.21 -9.54
C VAL A 72 8.38 -11.63 -9.42
N ILE A 73 7.76 -11.83 -8.26
CA ILE A 73 6.39 -11.43 -8.00
C ILE A 73 6.40 -10.67 -6.67
N THR A 74 5.73 -9.52 -6.64
CA THR A 74 5.44 -8.81 -5.39
C THR A 74 3.98 -9.02 -5.00
N SER A 75 3.72 -8.93 -3.69
CA SER A 75 2.39 -9.09 -3.13
C SER A 75 2.33 -8.39 -1.78
N ASP A 76 1.22 -7.69 -1.51
CA ASP A 76 0.93 -7.14 -0.18
C ASP A 76 0.59 -8.23 0.85
N LEU A 77 0.19 -9.41 0.37
CA LEU A 77 -0.23 -10.54 1.20
C LEU A 77 0.65 -11.76 0.94
N PRO A 78 0.95 -12.59 1.96
CA PRO A 78 1.64 -13.85 1.72
C PRO A 78 0.77 -14.78 0.85
N PRO A 79 1.37 -15.72 0.09
CA PRO A 79 0.64 -16.60 -0.84
C PRO A 79 -0.59 -17.31 -0.24
N LYS A 80 -0.51 -17.71 1.04
CA LYS A 80 -1.61 -18.36 1.76
C LYS A 80 -2.85 -17.48 1.93
N HIS A 81 -2.67 -16.15 2.01
CA HIS A 81 -3.74 -15.18 2.20
C HIS A 81 -4.24 -14.55 0.90
N LEU A 82 -3.69 -14.94 -0.25
CA LEU A 82 -4.21 -14.53 -1.56
C LEU A 82 -5.52 -15.28 -1.86
N THR A 83 -6.64 -14.77 -1.33
CA THR A 83 -7.99 -15.27 -1.61
C THR A 83 -8.37 -15.03 -3.06
N GLY A 84 -9.20 -15.89 -3.65
CA GLY A 84 -9.59 -15.76 -5.06
C GLY A 84 -8.52 -16.15 -6.08
N PHE A 85 -7.41 -16.73 -5.63
CA PHE A 85 -6.47 -17.49 -6.47
C PHE A 85 -6.74 -18.98 -6.37
N GLU A 86 -6.53 -19.70 -7.48
CA GLU A 86 -6.57 -21.15 -7.49
C GLU A 86 -5.43 -21.79 -6.68
N ASP A 87 -5.68 -22.95 -6.08
CA ASP A 87 -4.71 -23.69 -5.26
C ASP A 87 -3.40 -23.98 -5.98
N ARG A 88 -3.48 -24.30 -7.28
CA ARG A 88 -2.29 -24.55 -8.11
C ARG A 88 -1.41 -23.31 -8.25
N MET A 89 -1.99 -22.12 -8.28
CA MET A 89 -1.23 -20.87 -8.36
C MET A 89 -0.53 -20.58 -7.04
N ARG A 90 -1.26 -20.67 -5.92
CA ARG A 90 -0.71 -20.49 -4.58
C ARG A 90 0.44 -21.45 -4.30
N SER A 91 0.28 -22.73 -4.66
CA SER A 91 1.34 -23.74 -4.53
C SER A 91 2.62 -23.34 -5.28
N ARG A 92 2.49 -22.72 -6.46
CA ARG A 92 3.65 -22.31 -7.27
C ARG A 92 4.37 -21.10 -6.70
N PHE A 93 3.63 -20.17 -6.11
CA PHE A 93 4.21 -19.07 -5.36
C PHE A 93 4.98 -19.58 -4.13
N GLU A 94 4.49 -20.63 -3.48
CA GLU A 94 5.14 -21.22 -2.31
C GLU A 94 6.41 -22.03 -2.63
N TRP A 95 6.53 -22.56 -3.85
CA TRP A 95 7.71 -23.34 -4.25
C TRP A 95 8.94 -22.46 -4.53
N GLY A 96 8.75 -21.14 -4.70
CA GLY A 96 9.84 -20.18 -4.92
C GLY A 96 10.51 -19.71 -3.63
N LEU A 97 11.47 -18.80 -3.78
CA LEU A 97 12.01 -18.04 -2.66
C LEU A 97 10.98 -17.01 -2.20
N ILE A 98 10.47 -17.18 -0.98
CA ILE A 98 9.61 -16.19 -0.32
C ILE A 98 10.50 -15.35 0.59
N THR A 99 10.46 -14.03 0.43
CA THR A 99 11.15 -13.09 1.31
C THR A 99 10.17 -12.01 1.71
N ASP A 100 10.05 -11.81 3.02
CA ASP A 100 9.18 -10.80 3.59
C ASP A 100 9.93 -9.48 3.72
N VAL A 101 9.27 -8.37 3.39
CA VAL A 101 9.81 -7.02 3.51
C VAL A 101 9.16 -6.36 4.72
N GLN A 102 9.92 -6.29 5.81
CA GLN A 102 9.46 -5.72 7.06
C GLN A 102 9.58 -4.19 7.08
N ALA A 103 8.81 -3.56 7.97
CA ALA A 103 8.96 -2.14 8.25
C ALA A 103 10.40 -1.86 8.77
N PRO A 104 11.06 -0.80 8.27
CA PRO A 104 12.43 -0.48 8.67
C PRO A 104 12.50 0.01 10.12
N ASP A 105 13.58 -0.36 10.81
CA ASP A 105 13.92 0.21 12.12
C ASP A 105 14.33 1.70 12.00
N LEU A 106 14.52 2.36 13.15
CA LEU A 106 14.87 3.78 13.19
C LEU A 106 16.15 4.08 12.41
N GLU A 107 17.19 3.27 12.59
CA GLU A 107 18.49 3.44 11.92
C GLU A 107 18.33 3.33 10.39
N THR A 108 17.54 2.36 9.92
CA THR A 108 17.24 2.18 8.50
C THR A 108 16.39 3.32 7.95
N ARG A 109 15.41 3.83 8.71
CA ARG A 109 14.61 5.01 8.30
C ARG A 109 15.48 6.25 8.15
N ILE A 110 16.42 6.50 9.07
CA ILE A 110 17.40 7.59 8.97
C ILE A 110 18.25 7.40 7.72
N ALA A 111 18.75 6.19 7.47
CA ALA A 111 19.56 5.89 6.29
C ALA A 111 18.78 6.09 4.97
N ILE A 112 17.51 5.71 4.92
CA ILE A 112 16.62 5.94 3.78
C ILE A 112 16.47 7.44 3.54
N LEU A 113 16.11 8.21 4.56
CA LEU A 113 15.95 9.67 4.47
C LEU A 113 17.25 10.35 4.01
N ARG A 114 18.38 9.98 4.61
CA ARG A 114 19.71 10.52 4.28
C ARG A 114 20.07 10.22 2.82
N LYS A 115 19.87 8.98 2.37
CA LYS A 115 20.10 8.57 0.98
C LYS A 115 19.19 9.32 0.00
N LYS A 116 17.91 9.48 0.35
CA LYS A 116 16.91 10.21 -0.45
C LYS A 116 17.30 11.69 -0.58
N ALA A 117 17.60 12.36 0.53
CA ALA A 117 18.05 13.75 0.55
C ALA A 117 19.32 13.96 -0.31
N GLN A 118 20.30 13.06 -0.20
CA GLN A 118 21.51 13.10 -1.03
C GLN A 118 21.20 12.92 -2.52
N SER A 119 20.37 11.93 -2.87
CA SER A 119 20.01 11.63 -4.26
C SER A 119 19.30 12.79 -4.95
N GLU A 120 18.47 13.52 -4.20
CA GLU A 120 17.71 14.67 -4.69
C GLU A 120 18.40 16.02 -4.42
N LYS A 121 19.62 16.00 -3.86
CA LYS A 121 20.42 17.19 -3.53
C LYS A 121 19.70 18.16 -2.57
N LEU A 122 18.87 17.63 -1.69
CA LEU A 122 18.17 18.37 -0.66
C LEU A 122 19.14 18.70 0.49
N GLN A 123 19.18 19.97 0.89
CA GLN A 123 19.99 20.42 2.02
C GLN A 123 19.16 20.31 3.30
N VAL A 124 19.29 19.17 3.98
CA VAL A 124 18.59 18.91 5.24
C VAL A 124 19.62 18.51 6.29
N PRO A 125 19.67 19.20 7.44
CA PRO A 125 20.53 18.81 8.57
C PRO A 125 20.21 17.41 9.10
N ASP A 126 21.22 16.70 9.60
CA ASP A 126 21.09 15.30 10.00
C ASP A 126 20.18 15.10 11.23
N ASP A 127 20.22 16.04 12.18
CA ASP A 127 19.33 16.11 13.34
C ASP A 127 17.85 16.24 12.94
N ILE A 128 17.57 16.91 11.83
CA ILE A 128 16.22 16.99 11.26
C ILE A 128 15.79 15.64 10.67
N LEU A 129 16.68 14.95 9.95
CA LEU A 129 16.38 13.62 9.41
C LEU A 129 16.11 12.61 10.54
N GLU A 130 16.89 12.66 11.62
CA GLU A 130 16.69 11.85 12.83
C GLU A 130 15.34 12.14 13.49
N TYR A 131 15.00 13.42 13.65
CA TYR A 131 13.72 13.83 14.21
C TYR A 131 12.54 13.33 13.36
N MET A 132 12.63 13.49 12.03
CA MET A 132 11.61 13.01 11.10
C MET A 132 11.44 11.49 11.15
N ALA A 133 12.55 10.73 11.15
CA ALA A 133 12.52 9.27 11.24
C ALA A 133 11.96 8.74 12.57
N THR A 134 12.06 9.54 13.63
CA THR A 134 11.47 9.22 14.95
C THR A 134 9.97 9.47 14.97
N LYS A 135 9.49 10.47 14.23
CA LYS A 135 8.07 10.87 14.21
C LYS A 135 7.24 10.15 13.15
N VAL A 136 7.81 9.80 12.01
CA VAL A 136 7.10 9.13 10.91
C VAL A 136 7.49 7.65 10.89
N THR A 137 6.64 6.81 11.49
CA THR A 137 6.90 5.36 11.67
C THR A 137 5.97 4.46 10.87
N SER A 138 4.96 5.03 10.21
CA SER A 138 3.89 4.31 9.52
C SER A 138 4.39 3.50 8.31
N ASN A 139 4.99 4.16 7.31
CA ASN A 139 5.54 3.51 6.12
C ASN A 139 6.59 4.39 5.42
N ILE A 140 7.43 3.77 4.57
CA ILE A 140 8.52 4.46 3.86
C ILE A 140 8.01 5.53 2.90
N ARG A 141 6.84 5.34 2.26
CA ARG A 141 6.29 6.33 1.32
C ARG A 141 5.92 7.62 2.04
N GLU A 142 5.34 7.53 3.23
CA GLU A 142 5.01 8.67 4.07
C GLU A 142 6.27 9.35 4.62
N LEU A 143 7.27 8.56 5.03
CA LEU A 143 8.57 9.05 5.46
C LEU A 143 9.24 9.90 4.36
N GLU A 144 9.32 9.35 3.13
CA GLU A 144 9.86 10.08 1.99
C GLU A 144 8.97 11.28 1.60
N GLY A 145 7.64 11.09 1.56
CA GLY A 145 6.70 12.16 1.25
C GLY A 145 6.80 13.35 2.21
N THR A 146 7.05 13.09 3.49
CA THR A 146 7.30 14.13 4.50
C THR A 146 8.58 14.90 4.19
N LEU A 147 9.67 14.22 3.84
CA LEU A 147 10.92 14.87 3.43
C LEU A 147 10.71 15.80 2.24
N ILE A 148 10.00 15.33 1.21
CA ILE A 148 9.65 16.14 0.04
C ILE A 148 8.81 17.35 0.47
N ARG A 149 7.81 17.17 1.33
CA ARG A 149 6.93 18.26 1.78
C ARG A 149 7.68 19.33 2.55
N VAL A 150 8.51 18.94 3.52
CA VAL A 150 9.33 19.86 4.33
C VAL A 150 10.26 20.68 3.44
N THR A 151 10.96 20.01 2.53
CA THR A 151 11.94 20.67 1.64
C THR A 151 11.27 21.55 0.59
N ALA A 152 10.12 21.14 0.06
CA ALA A 152 9.30 21.97 -0.82
C ALA A 152 8.81 23.24 -0.10
N PHE A 153 8.31 23.11 1.13
CA PHE A 153 7.86 24.27 1.92
C PHE A 153 9.01 25.23 2.22
N ALA A 154 10.17 24.70 2.64
CA ALA A 154 11.38 25.49 2.87
C ALA A 154 11.80 26.27 1.62
N SER A 155 11.82 25.59 0.46
CA SER A 155 12.18 26.17 -0.83
C SER A 155 11.21 27.29 -1.26
N LEU A 156 9.89 27.05 -1.15
CA LEU A 156 8.85 28.02 -1.51
C LEU A 156 8.91 29.28 -0.64
N ASN A 157 9.18 29.13 0.65
CA ASN A 157 9.28 30.24 1.60
C ASN A 157 10.69 30.85 1.69
N LYS A 158 11.67 30.27 0.98
CA LYS A 158 13.09 30.66 1.03
C LYS A 158 13.65 30.66 2.46
N THR A 159 13.18 29.72 3.28
CA THR A 159 13.67 29.51 4.65
C THR A 159 14.56 28.28 4.70
N PRO A 160 15.54 28.23 5.62
CA PRO A 160 16.27 26.99 5.87
C PRO A 160 15.33 25.89 6.39
N VAL A 161 15.74 24.63 6.22
CA VAL A 161 15.08 23.50 6.87
C VAL A 161 15.55 23.43 8.32
N ASP A 162 14.68 23.82 9.25
CA ASP A 162 14.92 23.76 10.69
C ASP A 162 13.82 22.98 11.43
N LEU A 163 14.02 22.73 12.72
CA LEU A 163 13.11 21.93 13.53
C LEU A 163 11.72 22.58 13.64
N ALA A 164 11.65 23.91 13.72
CA ALA A 164 10.39 24.64 13.85
C ALA A 164 9.52 24.51 12.59
N LEU A 165 10.15 24.59 11.42
CA LEU A 165 9.50 24.33 10.15
C LEU A 165 8.98 22.90 10.08
N VAL A 166 9.83 21.93 10.39
CA VAL A 166 9.49 20.50 10.34
C VAL A 166 8.32 20.20 11.28
N GLN A 167 8.34 20.74 12.50
CA GLN A 167 7.23 20.62 13.45
C GLN A 167 5.93 21.23 12.92
N THR A 168 5.99 22.37 12.23
CA THR A 168 4.81 22.97 11.61
C THR A 168 4.23 22.05 10.53
N VAL A 169 5.08 21.54 9.63
CA VAL A 169 4.66 20.66 8.54
C VAL A 169 4.16 19.30 9.03
N LEU A 170 4.78 18.79 10.11
CA LEU A 170 4.40 17.53 10.74
C LEU A 170 3.13 17.64 11.58
N LYS A 171 2.80 18.81 12.14
CA LYS A 171 1.53 18.98 12.89
C LYS A 171 0.34 18.57 12.02
N ASP A 172 0.29 19.02 10.77
CA ASP A 172 -0.78 18.68 9.82
C ASP A 172 -0.83 17.18 9.44
N LEU A 173 0.26 16.44 9.69
CA LEU A 173 0.37 15.00 9.42
C LEU A 173 0.05 14.15 10.65
N ILE A 174 0.58 14.54 11.82
CA ILE A 174 0.50 13.78 13.07
C ILE A 174 -0.84 14.00 13.80
N THR A 175 -1.54 15.11 13.57
CA THR A 175 -2.86 15.37 14.17
C THR A 175 -3.96 14.38 13.75
N LEU A 176 -3.66 13.42 12.88
CA LEU A 176 -4.58 12.38 12.46
C LEU A 176 -4.50 11.09 13.30
N ASP A 177 -3.38 10.79 13.98
CA ASP A 177 -3.16 9.42 14.49
C ASP A 177 -3.11 9.24 16.03
N GLU A 178 -2.75 10.24 16.85
CA GLU A 178 -2.60 10.02 18.31
C GLU A 178 -3.59 10.80 19.19
N ASP A 179 -3.98 12.03 18.83
CA ASP A 179 -4.86 12.88 19.68
C ASP A 179 -6.35 12.83 19.29
N ASN A 180 -6.71 12.19 18.17
CA ASN A 180 -8.08 12.12 17.64
C ASN A 180 -8.61 10.69 17.48
N VAL A 181 -8.15 9.75 18.32
CA VAL A 181 -8.80 8.44 18.40
C VAL A 181 -10.12 8.61 19.14
N ILE A 182 -11.19 8.93 18.41
CA ILE A 182 -12.54 8.94 18.96
C ILE A 182 -12.88 7.49 19.33
N ALA A 183 -12.94 7.18 20.62
CA ALA A 183 -13.30 5.83 21.04
C ALA A 183 -14.77 5.57 20.72
N PRO A 184 -15.18 4.33 20.42
CA PRO A 184 -16.60 4.00 20.23
C PRO A 184 -17.48 4.44 21.40
N VAL A 185 -16.93 4.47 22.61
CA VAL A 185 -17.61 4.98 23.82
C VAL A 185 -17.92 6.47 23.71
N ASP A 186 -17.02 7.28 23.14
CA ASP A 186 -17.24 8.72 22.94
C ASP A 186 -18.35 8.98 21.94
N ILE A 187 -18.41 8.18 20.86
CA ILE A 187 -19.48 8.22 19.84
C ILE A 187 -20.82 7.87 20.46
N ILE A 188 -20.88 6.79 21.24
CA ILE A 188 -22.11 6.34 21.91
C ILE A 188 -22.58 7.41 22.91
N ASN A 189 -21.69 7.98 23.71
CA ASN A 189 -22.01 9.03 24.68
C ASN A 189 -22.55 10.29 24.01
N HIS A 190 -21.88 10.77 22.95
CA HIS A 190 -22.33 11.96 22.22
C HIS A 190 -23.65 11.72 21.49
N THR A 191 -23.83 10.54 20.91
CA THR A 191 -25.07 10.18 20.23
C THR A 191 -26.23 10.09 21.22
N ALA A 192 -26.02 9.45 22.38
CA ALA A 192 -27.00 9.41 23.46
C ALA A 192 -27.40 10.82 23.93
N ALA A 193 -26.41 11.69 24.17
CA ALA A 193 -26.65 13.07 24.58
C ALA A 193 -27.43 13.88 23.53
N TYR A 194 -27.07 13.76 22.24
CA TYR A 194 -27.73 14.48 21.15
C TYR A 194 -29.21 14.07 20.99
N PHE A 195 -29.49 12.76 21.05
CA PHE A 195 -30.85 12.23 20.96
C PHE A 195 -31.61 12.27 22.30
N LYS A 196 -31.00 12.79 23.37
CA LYS A 196 -31.55 12.82 24.73
C LYS A 196 -31.96 11.43 25.23
N LEU A 197 -31.14 10.43 24.92
CA LEU A 197 -31.25 9.06 25.37
C LEU A 197 -30.16 8.78 26.40
N THR A 198 -30.33 7.72 27.18
CA THR A 198 -29.24 7.18 27.99
C THR A 198 -28.38 6.22 27.16
N VAL A 199 -27.14 6.02 27.58
CA VAL A 199 -26.27 5.00 26.99
C VAL A 199 -26.90 3.60 27.11
N ASP A 200 -27.57 3.33 28.22
CA ASP A 200 -28.29 2.08 28.45
C ASP A 200 -29.46 1.88 27.47
N ASP A 201 -30.13 2.95 27.04
CA ASP A 201 -31.17 2.86 26.00
C ASP A 201 -30.59 2.41 24.66
N LEU A 202 -29.38 2.87 24.32
CA LEU A 202 -28.68 2.46 23.11
C LEU A 202 -28.20 1.00 23.17
N TYR A 203 -27.79 0.50 24.34
CA TYR A 203 -27.47 -0.92 24.54
C TYR A 203 -28.69 -1.83 24.70
N GLY A 204 -29.82 -1.27 25.13
CA GLY A 204 -31.04 -2.01 25.45
C GLY A 204 -31.77 -2.59 24.23
N SER A 205 -32.71 -3.50 24.48
CA SER A 205 -33.47 -4.21 23.45
C SER A 205 -34.65 -3.40 22.87
N SER A 206 -34.82 -2.14 23.28
CA SER A 206 -35.91 -1.28 22.81
C SER A 206 -35.85 -1.08 21.29
N ARG A 207 -37.01 -1.24 20.65
CA ARG A 207 -37.20 -1.08 19.20
C ARG A 207 -37.96 0.21 18.85
N SER A 208 -38.06 1.15 19.79
CA SER A 208 -38.67 2.44 19.49
C SER A 208 -37.90 3.14 18.35
N GLN A 209 -38.62 3.83 17.48
CA GLN A 209 -38.03 4.45 16.30
C GLN A 209 -36.88 5.40 16.68
N ALA A 210 -37.06 6.19 17.75
CA ALA A 210 -36.05 7.13 18.24
C ALA A 210 -34.75 6.43 18.69
N VAL A 211 -34.85 5.32 19.43
CA VAL A 211 -33.69 4.54 19.87
C VAL A 211 -33.00 3.84 18.69
N ALA A 212 -33.78 3.30 17.75
CA ALA A 212 -33.24 2.63 16.57
C ALA A 212 -32.46 3.58 15.67
N THR A 213 -32.98 4.78 15.41
CA THR A 213 -32.30 5.81 14.61
C THR A 213 -31.02 6.29 15.29
N ALA A 214 -31.05 6.55 16.60
CA ALA A 214 -29.85 6.93 17.35
C ALA A 214 -28.77 5.85 17.31
N ARG A 215 -29.15 4.57 17.44
CA ARG A 215 -28.21 3.43 17.38
C ARG A 215 -27.57 3.28 15.99
N GLN A 216 -28.36 3.44 14.93
CA GLN A 216 -27.84 3.36 13.56
C GLN A 216 -26.82 4.47 13.29
N ILE A 217 -27.06 5.68 13.79
CA ILE A 217 -26.13 6.80 13.66
C ILE A 217 -24.86 6.53 14.49
N ALA A 218 -24.99 6.02 15.73
CA ALA A 218 -23.83 5.66 16.55
C ALA A 218 -22.98 4.52 15.97
N MET A 219 -23.57 3.61 15.18
CA MET A 219 -22.84 2.53 14.48
C MET A 219 -22.20 3.00 13.16
N TYR A 220 -22.74 4.06 12.57
CA TYR A 220 -22.25 4.62 11.31
C TYR A 220 -21.06 5.56 11.51
N LEU A 221 -21.11 6.36 12.59
CA LEU A 221 -20.02 7.22 13.05
C LEU A 221 -18.90 6.39 13.66
#